data_AF-A0A956J3M7-F1
#
_entry.id   AF-A0A956J3M7-F1
#
_cell.length_a   1.000
_cell.length_b   1.000
_cell.length_c   1.000
_cell.angle_alpha   90.00
_cell.angle_beta   90.00
_cell.angle_gamma   90.00
#
_symmetry.space_group_name_H-M   'P 1'
#
loop_
_entity.id
_entity.type
_entity.pdbx_description
1 polymer ?
#
loop_
_entity_poly.entity_id
_entity_poly.type
_entity_poly.pdbx_seq_one_letter_code
_entity_poly.pdbx_strand_id
1 'polypeptide(L)'
;CGYIFSRGKEQMDQRKFHLIQHVQRVQHQFAFEVEEAALDAVAAWAAEANAILFSTDGAILAPDGRVLLGANGKFDEDAREPYPEDAGKRYQRSHQQLSELQIRVPASLPPVIGECEVLLREPAAVHERCMGLAAVAIRAETALSSPPLVQAAELFEMVPGSEQALTPNERAFVETQQPSQHDATQFLWRYEGLYVLLWAMGAFEDLRFPEGICDVPGCVRALKGSKPPQRLRPAAQILDALDLHYRLHWATTDARVRGTELDADLDPGVVFERHYALNWLTRFQDADWDDVETPT
;
A
#
# COMPACT_ATOMS: atom_id res chain seq x y z
N CYS A 1 -14.68 -12.18 -9.06
CA CYS A 1 -14.41 -11.10 -10.04
C CYS A 1 -14.79 -11.42 -11.49
N GLY A 2 -14.91 -12.69 -11.92
CA GLY A 2 -15.18 -13.04 -13.33
C GLY A 2 -16.39 -12.35 -13.97
N TYR A 3 -17.45 -12.06 -13.20
CA TYR A 3 -18.62 -11.30 -13.66
C TYR A 3 -18.28 -9.85 -14.07
N ILE A 4 -17.47 -9.15 -13.29
CA ILE A 4 -17.07 -7.77 -13.62
C ILE A 4 -16.16 -7.79 -14.86
N PHE A 5 -15.23 -8.76 -14.93
CA PHE A 5 -14.35 -8.92 -16.08
C PHE A 5 -15.11 -9.12 -17.39
N SER A 6 -16.17 -9.93 -17.39
CA SER A 6 -16.95 -10.27 -18.58
C SER A 6 -17.87 -9.14 -19.09
N ARG A 7 -17.95 -8.00 -18.39
CA ARG A 7 -18.81 -6.86 -18.75
C ARG A 7 -17.98 -5.66 -19.22
N GLY A 8 -18.53 -4.90 -20.17
CA GLY A 8 -17.88 -3.69 -20.71
C GLY A 8 -16.76 -3.98 -21.71
N LYS A 9 -15.88 -3.00 -21.92
CA LYS A 9 -14.68 -3.18 -22.78
C LYS A 9 -13.73 -4.20 -22.14
N GLU A 10 -12.98 -4.92 -22.99
CA GLU A 10 -11.94 -5.86 -22.54
C GLU A 10 -10.79 -5.15 -21.80
N GLN A 11 -10.52 -3.89 -22.13
CA GLN A 11 -9.45 -3.11 -21.51
C GLN A 11 -9.83 -2.70 -20.08
N MET A 12 -8.91 -2.91 -19.14
CA MET A 12 -9.05 -2.47 -17.76
C MET A 12 -8.98 -0.94 -17.68
N ASP A 13 -9.96 -0.33 -17.04
CA ASP A 13 -9.93 1.09 -16.67
C ASP A 13 -9.94 1.25 -15.14
N GLN A 14 -9.68 2.48 -14.67
CA GLN A 14 -9.56 2.77 -13.23
C GLN A 14 -10.82 2.38 -12.44
N ARG A 15 -12.01 2.60 -12.99
CA ARG A 15 -13.28 2.31 -12.30
C ARG A 15 -13.49 0.81 -12.16
N LYS A 16 -13.28 0.06 -13.25
CA LYS A 16 -13.37 -1.39 -13.25
C LYS A 16 -12.35 -2.00 -12.30
N PHE A 17 -11.14 -1.43 -12.23
CA PHE A 17 -10.12 -1.84 -11.28
C PHE A 17 -10.57 -1.65 -9.83
N HIS A 18 -11.04 -0.46 -9.45
CA HIS A 18 -11.49 -0.19 -8.07
C HIS A 18 -12.70 -1.05 -7.67
N LEU A 19 -13.65 -1.27 -8.59
CA LEU A 19 -14.79 -2.16 -8.33
C LEU A 19 -14.34 -3.62 -8.11
N ILE A 20 -13.37 -4.10 -8.88
CA ILE A 20 -12.77 -5.42 -8.68
C ILE A 20 -12.10 -5.49 -7.31
N GLN A 21 -11.33 -4.46 -6.94
CA GLN A 21 -10.67 -4.41 -5.65
C GLN A 21 -11.66 -4.40 -4.49
N HIS A 22 -12.76 -3.65 -4.61
CA HIS A 22 -13.84 -3.66 -3.62
C HIS A 22 -14.39 -5.08 -3.45
N VAL A 23 -14.75 -5.75 -4.55
CA VAL A 23 -15.27 -7.12 -4.52
C VAL A 23 -14.27 -8.14 -3.98
N GLN A 24 -12.96 -7.99 -4.26
CA GLN A 24 -11.93 -8.89 -3.73
C GLN A 24 -11.80 -8.84 -2.20
N ARG A 25 -12.22 -7.73 -1.58
CA ARG A 25 -12.19 -7.54 -0.13
C ARG A 25 -13.49 -7.95 0.57
N VAL A 26 -14.56 -8.20 -0.19
CA VAL A 26 -15.86 -8.60 0.38
C VAL A 26 -15.73 -9.92 1.13
N GLN A 27 -16.11 -9.90 2.40
CA GLN A 27 -16.10 -11.08 3.29
C GLN A 27 -17.48 -11.74 3.40
N HIS A 28 -18.55 -10.99 3.12
CA HIS A 28 -19.92 -11.43 3.31
C HIS A 28 -20.76 -11.14 2.07
N GLN A 29 -21.54 -12.14 1.65
CA GLN A 29 -22.52 -12.01 0.58
C GLN A 29 -23.91 -12.37 1.13
N PHE A 30 -24.87 -11.49 0.87
CA PHE A 30 -26.27 -11.71 1.22
C PHE A 30 -27.10 -11.75 -0.06
N ALA A 31 -28.14 -12.59 -0.06
CA ALA A 31 -29.14 -12.65 -1.12
C ALA A 31 -30.51 -12.66 -0.45
N PHE A 32 -31.36 -11.70 -0.81
CA PHE A 32 -32.68 -11.52 -0.23
C PHE A 32 -33.60 -10.82 -1.24
N GLU A 33 -34.91 -10.98 -1.03
CA GLU A 33 -35.95 -10.25 -1.75
C GLU A 33 -36.48 -9.13 -0.84
N VAL A 34 -36.70 -7.95 -1.41
CA VAL A 34 -37.20 -6.78 -0.69
C VAL A 34 -38.38 -6.17 -1.42
N GLU A 35 -39.38 -5.73 -0.66
CA GLU A 35 -40.46 -4.91 -1.18
C GLU A 35 -39.93 -3.52 -1.56
N GLU A 36 -40.55 -2.86 -2.53
CA GLU A 36 -40.16 -1.52 -3.01
C GLU A 36 -40.12 -0.49 -1.86
N ALA A 37 -41.05 -0.60 -0.90
CA ALA A 37 -41.10 0.27 0.28
C ALA A 37 -39.89 0.14 1.22
N ALA A 38 -39.08 -0.92 1.09
CA ALA A 38 -37.89 -1.16 1.91
C ALA A 38 -36.58 -0.71 1.23
N LEU A 39 -36.61 -0.21 -0.01
CA LEU A 39 -35.40 0.16 -0.76
C LEU A 39 -34.56 1.22 -0.04
N ASP A 40 -35.18 2.22 0.58
CA ASP A 40 -34.46 3.25 1.35
C ASP A 40 -33.72 2.65 2.57
N ALA A 41 -34.32 1.65 3.23
CA ALA A 41 -33.69 0.96 4.35
C ALA A 41 -32.52 0.08 3.87
N VAL A 42 -32.65 -0.56 2.71
CA VAL A 42 -31.56 -1.32 2.08
C VAL A 42 -30.41 -0.39 1.67
N ALA A 43 -30.71 0.78 1.11
CA ALA A 43 -29.72 1.79 0.76
C ALA A 43 -28.93 2.26 1.99
N ALA A 44 -29.63 2.58 3.09
CA ALA A 44 -29.00 2.97 4.35
C ALA A 44 -28.10 1.86 4.91
N TRP A 45 -28.61 0.63 4.97
CA TRP A 45 -27.83 -0.53 5.39
C TRP A 45 -26.60 -0.75 4.50
N ALA A 46 -26.75 -0.65 3.18
CA ALA A 46 -25.65 -0.84 2.25
C ALA A 46 -24.56 0.21 2.43
N ALA A 47 -24.92 1.47 2.72
CA ALA A 47 -23.95 2.51 3.04
C ALA A 47 -23.19 2.20 4.34
N GLU A 48 -23.89 1.80 5.40
CA GLU A 48 -23.28 1.44 6.69
C GLU A 48 -22.39 0.20 6.61
N ALA A 49 -22.82 -0.79 5.84
CA ALA A 49 -22.11 -2.06 5.65
C ALA A 49 -21.00 -1.97 4.59
N ASN A 50 -20.77 -0.80 3.99
CA ASN A 50 -19.86 -0.62 2.87
C ASN A 50 -20.14 -1.62 1.72
N ALA A 51 -21.41 -1.84 1.41
CA ALA A 51 -21.88 -2.85 0.47
C ALA A 51 -22.26 -2.25 -0.89
N ILE A 52 -21.96 -2.98 -1.94
CA ILE A 52 -22.52 -2.77 -3.29
C ILE A 52 -23.68 -3.73 -3.52
N LEU A 53 -24.67 -3.31 -4.30
CA LEU A 53 -25.88 -4.08 -4.55
C LEU A 53 -25.84 -4.70 -5.94
N PHE A 54 -26.23 -5.96 -6.06
CA PHE A 54 -26.44 -6.62 -7.35
C PHE A 54 -27.94 -6.70 -7.64
N SER A 55 -28.38 -6.07 -8.73
CA SER A 55 -29.77 -6.12 -9.17
C SER A 55 -30.05 -7.35 -10.05
N THR A 56 -31.33 -7.70 -10.17
CA THR A 56 -31.80 -8.85 -10.95
C THR A 56 -31.57 -8.73 -12.46
N ASP A 57 -31.48 -7.50 -12.98
CA ASP A 57 -31.10 -7.22 -14.36
C ASP A 57 -29.57 -7.28 -14.59
N GLY A 58 -28.80 -7.56 -13.55
CA GLY A 58 -27.36 -7.77 -13.61
C GLY A 58 -26.52 -6.50 -13.51
N ALA A 59 -27.12 -5.37 -13.09
CA ALA A 59 -26.35 -4.18 -12.73
C ALA A 59 -25.75 -4.30 -11.32
N ILE A 60 -24.65 -3.59 -11.12
CA ILE A 60 -24.01 -3.35 -9.83
C ILE A 60 -24.28 -1.91 -9.46
N LEU A 61 -24.84 -1.68 -8.27
CA LEU A 61 -25.29 -0.39 -7.79
C LEU A 61 -24.52 0.02 -6.54
N ALA A 62 -24.28 1.32 -6.43
CA ALA A 62 -23.88 1.94 -5.18
C ALA A 62 -25.09 2.02 -4.22
N PRO A 63 -24.86 2.27 -2.92
CA PRO A 63 -25.96 2.42 -1.95
C PRO A 63 -26.99 3.50 -2.32
N ASP A 64 -26.58 4.55 -3.03
CA ASP A 64 -27.46 5.63 -3.51
C ASP A 64 -28.27 5.26 -4.77
N GLY A 65 -28.16 4.00 -5.23
CA GLY A 65 -28.85 3.46 -6.40
C GLY A 65 -28.16 3.79 -7.74
N ARG A 66 -27.06 4.54 -7.74
CA ARG A 66 -26.32 4.83 -8.97
C ARG A 66 -25.62 3.59 -9.51
N VAL A 67 -25.49 3.53 -10.83
CA VAL A 67 -24.96 2.35 -11.53
C VAL A 67 -23.43 2.37 -11.52
N LEU A 68 -22.83 1.55 -10.66
CA LEU A 68 -21.40 1.26 -10.67
C LEU A 68 -21.01 0.45 -11.90
N LEU A 69 -21.83 -0.52 -12.32
CA LEU A 69 -21.60 -1.26 -13.57
C LEU A 69 -22.91 -1.85 -14.09
N GLY A 70 -23.42 -1.34 -15.21
CA GLY A 70 -24.62 -1.85 -15.84
C GLY A 70 -24.38 -3.20 -16.54
N ALA A 71 -25.45 -3.96 -16.78
CA ALA A 71 -25.38 -5.20 -17.56
C ALA A 71 -24.87 -5.00 -19.01
N ASN A 72 -25.05 -3.79 -19.54
CA ASN A 72 -24.51 -3.32 -20.82
C ASN A 72 -23.03 -2.91 -20.75
N GLY A 73 -22.39 -2.99 -19.58
CA GLY A 73 -21.01 -2.63 -19.35
C GLY A 73 -20.72 -1.13 -19.23
N LYS A 74 -21.75 -0.29 -19.03
CA LYS A 74 -21.60 1.16 -18.83
C LYS A 74 -21.58 1.52 -17.34
N PHE A 75 -20.86 2.59 -17.02
CA PHE A 75 -20.78 3.20 -15.70
C PHE A 75 -21.59 4.50 -15.71
N ASP A 76 -22.23 4.85 -14.59
CA ASP A 76 -22.66 6.23 -14.33
C ASP A 76 -21.42 7.07 -13.97
N GLU A 77 -21.26 8.25 -14.57
CA GLU A 77 -20.10 9.13 -14.38
C GLU A 77 -19.92 9.59 -12.93
N ASP A 78 -21.02 9.73 -12.19
CA ASP A 78 -21.01 10.21 -10.81
C ASP A 78 -21.04 9.07 -9.78
N ALA A 79 -21.27 7.82 -10.20
CA ALA A 79 -21.27 6.68 -9.29
C ALA A 79 -19.88 6.46 -8.68
N ARG A 80 -19.86 6.21 -7.37
CA ARG A 80 -18.66 5.88 -6.60
C ARG A 80 -18.95 4.70 -5.69
N GLU A 81 -17.98 3.82 -5.54
CA GLU A 81 -18.03 2.75 -4.55
C GLU A 81 -18.20 3.39 -3.15
N PRO A 82 -18.95 2.72 -2.25
CA PRO A 82 -18.97 3.17 -0.87
C PRO A 82 -17.58 3.02 -0.24
N TYR A 83 -17.34 3.83 0.79
CA TYR A 83 -16.18 3.73 1.65
C TYR A 83 -16.63 3.87 3.11
N PRO A 84 -15.98 3.17 4.05
CA PRO A 84 -16.22 3.38 5.47
C PRO A 84 -15.98 4.84 5.89
N GLU A 85 -16.68 5.29 6.92
CA GLU A 85 -16.61 6.68 7.39
C GLU A 85 -15.19 7.11 7.77
N ASP A 86 -14.40 6.20 8.36
CA ASP A 86 -13.01 6.47 8.75
C ASP A 86 -12.12 6.73 7.52
N ALA A 87 -12.34 6.02 6.42
CA ALA A 87 -11.64 6.22 5.15
C ALA A 87 -11.95 7.59 4.55
N GLY A 88 -13.21 8.02 4.58
CA GLY A 88 -13.61 9.35 4.14
C GLY A 88 -12.99 10.47 4.99
N LYS A 89 -12.99 10.33 6.32
CA LYS A 89 -12.36 11.30 7.23
C LYS A 89 -10.85 11.37 7.02
N ARG A 90 -10.19 10.23 6.84
CA ARG A 90 -8.74 10.14 6.57
C ARG A 90 -8.38 10.80 5.24
N TYR A 91 -9.13 10.50 4.17
CA TYR A 91 -9.01 11.17 2.87
C TYR A 91 -9.02 12.70 3.01
N GLN A 92 -9.97 13.24 3.80
CA GLN A 92 -10.09 14.68 4.00
C GLN A 92 -8.89 15.27 4.73
N ARG A 93 -8.41 14.61 5.79
CA ARG A 93 -7.20 15.03 6.52
C ARG A 93 -5.97 15.08 5.62
N SER A 94 -5.74 14.02 4.83
CA SER A 94 -4.61 13.97 3.90
C SER A 94 -4.69 15.06 2.84
N HIS A 95 -5.88 15.32 2.28
CA HIS A 95 -6.07 16.40 1.31
C HIS A 95 -5.80 17.78 1.90
N GLN A 96 -6.24 18.02 3.15
CA GLN A 96 -5.94 19.26 3.85
C GLN A 96 -4.44 19.42 4.05
N GLN A 97 -3.76 18.40 4.58
CA GLN A 97 -2.31 18.42 4.80
C GLN A 97 -1.54 18.70 3.51
N LEU A 98 -1.90 18.03 2.41
CA LEU A 98 -1.24 18.24 1.11
C LEU A 98 -1.50 19.65 0.56
N SER A 99 -2.70 20.18 0.73
CA SER A 99 -3.02 21.55 0.33
C SER A 99 -2.20 22.59 1.11
N GLU A 100 -1.95 22.37 2.40
CA GLU A 100 -1.08 23.23 3.23
C GLU A 100 0.37 23.20 2.74
N LEU A 101 0.82 22.06 2.22
CA LEU A 101 2.12 21.86 1.58
C LEU A 101 2.16 22.27 0.10
N GLN A 102 1.07 22.85 -0.42
CA GLN A 102 0.91 23.24 -1.83
C GLN A 102 1.02 22.08 -2.84
N ILE A 103 0.89 20.84 -2.37
CA ILE A 103 0.87 19.64 -3.20
C ILE A 103 -0.55 19.41 -3.69
N ARG A 104 -0.75 19.39 -5.01
CA ARG A 104 -2.07 19.18 -5.62
C ARG A 104 -2.24 17.72 -6.03
N VAL A 105 -3.32 17.11 -5.57
CA VAL A 105 -3.79 15.78 -5.98
C VAL A 105 -5.24 15.86 -6.47
N PRO A 106 -5.65 15.05 -7.46
CA PRO A 106 -6.98 15.13 -8.01
C PRO A 106 -8.01 14.55 -7.02
N ALA A 107 -9.17 15.19 -6.91
CA ALA A 107 -10.27 14.70 -6.08
C ALA A 107 -10.81 13.34 -6.52
N SER A 108 -10.52 12.91 -7.76
CA SER A 108 -10.87 11.59 -8.30
C SER A 108 -10.00 10.46 -7.75
N LEU A 109 -8.90 10.75 -7.05
CA LEU A 109 -8.09 9.72 -6.40
C LEU A 109 -8.89 9.16 -5.21
N PRO A 110 -9.20 7.86 -5.17
CA PRO A 110 -10.08 7.33 -4.13
C PRO A 110 -9.43 7.34 -2.73
N PRO A 111 -10.26 7.28 -1.67
CA PRO A 111 -9.78 6.90 -0.34
C PRO A 111 -9.14 5.51 -0.36
N VAL A 112 -8.15 5.30 0.52
CA VAL A 112 -7.71 3.93 0.85
C VAL A 112 -8.74 3.24 1.73
N ILE A 113 -8.65 1.92 1.86
CA ILE A 113 -9.58 1.08 2.63
C ILE A 113 -9.73 1.55 4.10
N GLY A 114 -10.88 1.22 4.70
CA GLY A 114 -11.21 1.52 6.10
C GLY A 114 -10.65 0.52 7.11
N GLU A 115 -10.72 0.88 8.39
CA GLU A 115 -10.25 0.04 9.50
C GLU A 115 -11.00 -1.30 9.61
N CYS A 116 -12.28 -1.35 9.22
CA CYS A 116 -13.06 -2.58 9.22
C CYS A 116 -12.75 -3.50 8.04
N GLU A 117 -12.05 -3.01 7.02
CA GLU A 117 -11.69 -3.76 5.81
C GLU A 117 -10.25 -4.28 5.83
N VAL A 118 -9.36 -3.62 6.59
CA VAL A 118 -7.92 -3.91 6.54
C VAL A 118 -7.58 -5.20 7.28
N LEU A 119 -6.77 -6.03 6.61
CA LEU A 119 -6.09 -7.16 7.22
C LEU A 119 -4.58 -6.88 7.19
N LEU A 120 -4.02 -6.56 8.35
CA LEU A 120 -2.58 -6.35 8.47
C LEU A 120 -1.83 -7.67 8.42
N ARG A 121 -0.59 -7.64 7.90
CA ARG A 121 0.36 -8.75 8.07
C ARG A 121 0.62 -8.99 9.56
N GLU A 122 0.80 -10.26 9.95
CA GLU A 122 1.04 -10.63 11.34
C GLU A 122 2.36 -10.05 11.88
N PRO A 123 2.44 -9.68 13.19
CA PRO A 123 3.65 -9.09 13.77
C PRO A 123 4.94 -9.89 13.54
N ALA A 124 4.85 -11.22 13.57
CA ALA A 124 5.99 -12.11 13.29
C ALA A 124 6.46 -12.02 11.84
N ALA A 125 5.53 -11.99 10.88
CA ALA A 125 5.86 -11.85 9.47
C ALA A 125 6.47 -10.47 9.15
N VAL A 126 5.98 -9.41 9.81
CA VAL A 126 6.55 -8.06 9.68
C VAL A 126 7.99 -8.01 10.22
N HIS A 127 8.24 -8.64 11.38
CA HIS A 127 9.59 -8.74 11.95
C HIS A 127 10.54 -9.52 11.04
N GLU A 128 10.11 -10.67 10.53
CA GLU A 128 10.87 -11.47 9.57
C GLU A 128 11.21 -10.66 8.31
N ARG A 129 10.22 -9.96 7.74
CA ARG A 129 10.44 -9.05 6.59
C ARG A 129 11.48 -7.97 6.90
N CYS A 130 11.47 -7.38 8.10
CA CYS A 130 12.51 -6.43 8.51
C CYS A 130 13.91 -7.05 8.48
N MET A 131 14.06 -8.30 8.91
CA MET A 131 15.34 -9.02 8.86
C MET A 131 15.84 -9.19 7.43
N GLY A 132 14.96 -9.59 6.50
CA GLY A 132 15.32 -9.73 5.09
C GLY A 132 15.69 -8.39 4.44
N LEU A 133 14.89 -7.33 4.66
CA LEU A 133 15.17 -6.00 4.12
C LEU A 133 16.49 -5.43 4.64
N ALA A 134 16.78 -5.60 5.93
CA ALA A 134 18.03 -5.14 6.51
C ALA A 134 19.24 -5.86 5.90
N ALA A 135 19.19 -7.19 5.77
CA ALA A 135 20.29 -7.95 5.17
C ALA A 135 20.57 -7.50 3.73
N VAL A 136 19.52 -7.32 2.94
CA VAL A 136 19.64 -6.92 1.54
C VAL A 136 20.15 -5.49 1.39
N ALA A 137 19.67 -4.57 2.22
CA ALA A 137 20.14 -3.18 2.21
C ALA A 137 21.61 -3.06 2.66
N ILE A 138 22.02 -3.81 3.69
CA ILE A 138 23.43 -3.87 4.14
C ILE A 138 24.33 -4.47 3.04
N ARG A 139 23.86 -5.51 2.34
CA ARG A 139 24.58 -6.10 1.21
C ARG A 139 24.77 -5.09 0.07
N ALA A 140 23.73 -4.32 -0.24
CA ALA A 140 23.77 -3.25 -1.23
C ALA A 140 24.77 -2.15 -0.86
N GLU A 141 24.71 -1.64 0.37
CA GLU A 141 25.63 -0.62 0.89
C GLU A 141 27.09 -1.09 0.82
N THR A 142 27.32 -2.35 1.20
CA THR A 142 28.62 -3.00 1.11
C THR A 142 29.15 -3.08 -0.33
N ALA A 143 28.28 -3.40 -1.29
CA ALA A 143 28.66 -3.52 -2.70
C ALA A 143 28.98 -2.16 -3.35
N LEU A 144 28.37 -1.08 -2.86
CA LEU A 144 28.62 0.29 -3.32
C LEU A 144 29.86 0.93 -2.65
N SER A 145 30.37 0.32 -1.58
CA SER A 145 31.53 0.82 -0.83
C SER A 145 32.86 0.31 -1.40
N SER A 146 33.91 1.13 -1.33
CA SER A 146 35.27 0.75 -1.73
C SER A 146 36.30 1.12 -0.65
N PRO A 147 36.95 0.14 0.01
CA PRO A 147 36.75 -1.30 -0.12
C PRO A 147 35.36 -1.75 0.41
N PRO A 148 34.88 -2.96 0.05
CA PRO A 148 33.64 -3.50 0.61
C PRO A 148 33.70 -3.55 2.14
N LEU A 149 32.61 -3.11 2.80
CA LEU A 149 32.55 -3.00 4.25
C LEU A 149 32.44 -4.35 4.97
N VAL A 150 31.83 -5.34 4.33
CA VAL A 150 31.50 -6.66 4.90
C VAL A 150 31.65 -7.73 3.80
N GLN A 151 32.06 -8.94 4.15
CA GLN A 151 32.01 -10.07 3.21
C GLN A 151 30.58 -10.62 3.13
N ALA A 152 30.14 -11.11 1.97
CA ALA A 152 28.80 -11.71 1.83
C ALA A 152 28.53 -12.85 2.84
N ALA A 153 29.58 -13.59 3.23
CA ALA A 153 29.51 -14.65 4.23
C ALA A 153 29.25 -14.16 5.66
N GLU A 154 29.59 -12.92 5.99
CA GLU A 154 29.41 -12.32 7.33
C GLU A 154 28.02 -11.66 7.49
N LEU A 155 27.28 -11.50 6.39
CA LEU A 155 25.99 -10.81 6.37
C LEU A 155 24.95 -11.46 7.32
N PHE A 156 24.84 -12.79 7.26
CA PHE A 156 23.87 -13.53 8.06
C PHE A 156 24.24 -13.59 9.55
N GLU A 157 25.52 -13.39 9.88
CA GLU A 157 25.96 -13.23 11.27
C GLU A 157 25.57 -11.85 11.82
N MET A 158 25.62 -10.81 10.98
CA MET A 158 25.20 -9.44 11.36
C MET A 158 23.69 -9.33 11.54
N VAL A 159 22.90 -10.10 10.77
CA VAL A 159 21.44 -10.11 10.83
C VAL A 159 20.94 -11.56 10.95
N PRO A 160 21.03 -12.17 12.16
CA PRO A 160 20.66 -13.58 12.36
C PRO A 160 19.20 -13.87 11.97
N GLY A 161 18.99 -14.93 11.20
CA GLY A 161 17.66 -15.33 10.72
C GLY A 161 17.20 -14.62 9.44
N SER A 162 17.99 -13.69 8.90
CA SER A 162 17.64 -13.03 7.63
C SER A 162 17.69 -13.97 6.42
N GLU A 163 18.46 -15.05 6.47
CA GLU A 163 18.58 -16.00 5.35
C GLU A 163 17.23 -16.64 4.98
N GLN A 164 16.42 -17.00 5.97
CA GLN A 164 15.08 -17.56 5.75
C GLN A 164 14.07 -16.49 5.33
N ALA A 165 14.33 -15.23 5.70
CA ALA A 165 13.48 -14.09 5.39
C ALA A 165 13.67 -13.55 3.97
N LEU A 166 14.72 -13.95 3.24
CA LEU A 166 14.95 -13.43 1.89
C LEU A 166 13.89 -13.91 0.91
N THR A 167 13.34 -12.97 0.13
CA THR A 167 12.53 -13.30 -1.05
C THR A 167 13.37 -13.93 -2.16
N PRO A 168 12.77 -14.55 -3.19
CA PRO A 168 13.51 -15.04 -4.34
C PRO A 168 14.41 -13.99 -5.01
N ASN A 169 13.91 -12.76 -5.24
CA ASN A 169 14.70 -11.70 -5.87
C ASN A 169 15.85 -11.23 -4.98
N GLU A 170 15.57 -11.06 -3.68
CA GLU A 170 16.57 -10.67 -2.69
C GLU A 170 17.67 -11.73 -2.53
N ARG A 171 17.30 -13.02 -2.51
CA ARG A 171 18.25 -14.13 -2.46
C ARG A 171 19.19 -14.13 -3.66
N ALA A 172 18.63 -13.99 -4.86
CA ALA A 172 19.42 -13.91 -6.08
C ALA A 172 20.42 -12.75 -6.05
N PHE A 173 20.02 -11.59 -5.52
CA PHE A 173 20.90 -10.44 -5.34
C PHE A 173 22.00 -10.71 -4.30
N VAL A 174 21.66 -11.25 -3.14
CA VAL A 174 22.62 -11.53 -2.05
C VAL A 174 23.68 -12.54 -2.49
N GLU A 175 23.29 -13.57 -3.23
CA GLU A 175 24.17 -14.62 -3.74
C GLU A 175 25.05 -14.17 -4.92
N THR A 176 24.73 -13.03 -5.55
CA THR A 176 25.54 -12.46 -6.62
C THR A 176 26.86 -11.94 -6.05
N GLN A 177 27.99 -12.49 -6.52
CA GLN A 177 29.33 -12.13 -6.00
C GLN A 177 29.65 -10.64 -6.20
N GLN A 178 29.37 -10.12 -7.40
CA GLN A 178 29.62 -8.73 -7.79
C GLN A 178 28.33 -8.16 -8.42
N PRO A 179 27.37 -7.70 -7.59
CA PRO A 179 26.16 -7.09 -8.12
C PRO A 179 26.49 -5.79 -8.85
N SER A 180 25.66 -5.42 -9.82
CA SER A 180 25.85 -4.16 -10.54
C SER A 180 25.60 -2.97 -9.61
N GLN A 181 26.17 -1.80 -9.92
CA GLN A 181 25.86 -0.58 -9.17
C GLN A 181 24.37 -0.23 -9.23
N HIS A 182 23.71 -0.55 -10.35
CA HIS A 182 22.28 -0.33 -10.51
C HIS A 182 21.48 -1.19 -9.52
N ASP A 183 21.71 -2.51 -9.50
CA ASP A 183 21.00 -3.42 -8.59
C ASP A 183 21.28 -3.07 -7.13
N ALA A 184 22.54 -2.79 -6.80
CA ALA A 184 22.91 -2.38 -5.45
C ALA A 184 22.20 -1.07 -5.05
N THR A 185 22.07 -0.10 -5.96
CA THR A 185 21.30 1.12 -5.69
C THR A 185 19.82 0.81 -5.47
N GLN A 186 19.21 -0.06 -6.29
CA GLN A 186 17.80 -0.46 -6.11
C GLN A 186 17.56 -1.14 -4.75
N PHE A 187 18.46 -2.04 -4.34
CA PHE A 187 18.32 -2.73 -3.06
C PHE A 187 18.74 -1.88 -1.85
N LEU A 188 19.52 -0.82 -2.04
CA LEU A 188 19.84 0.14 -0.97
C LEU A 188 18.58 0.88 -0.47
N TRP A 189 17.65 1.16 -1.38
CA TRP A 189 16.37 1.80 -1.07
C TRP A 189 15.49 0.98 -0.11
N ARG A 190 15.76 -0.32 0.07
CA ARG A 190 15.05 -1.18 1.05
C ARG A 190 15.19 -0.70 2.50
N TYR A 191 16.15 0.18 2.81
CA TYR A 191 16.19 0.86 4.10
C TYR A 191 14.92 1.70 4.38
N GLU A 192 14.28 2.29 3.38
CA GLU A 192 13.03 3.04 3.57
C GLU A 192 11.84 2.13 3.88
N GLY A 193 11.76 0.99 3.19
CA GLY A 193 10.76 -0.04 3.51
C GLY A 193 11.00 -0.61 4.92
N LEU A 194 12.25 -0.88 5.29
CA LEU A 194 12.63 -1.29 6.64
C LEU A 194 12.19 -0.26 7.68
N TYR A 195 12.42 1.04 7.43
CA TYR A 195 12.03 2.11 8.33
C TYR A 195 10.51 2.12 8.59
N VAL A 196 9.68 1.96 7.56
CA VAL A 196 8.22 1.85 7.70
C VAL A 196 7.83 0.65 8.56
N LEU A 197 8.40 -0.52 8.31
CA LEU A 197 8.05 -1.73 9.06
C LEU A 197 8.51 -1.66 10.52
N LEU A 198 9.70 -1.10 10.78
CA LEU A 198 10.17 -0.81 12.14
C LEU A 198 9.27 0.20 12.86
N TRP A 199 8.83 1.26 12.16
CA TRP A 199 7.83 2.18 12.69
C TRP A 199 6.53 1.45 13.03
N ALA A 200 6.00 0.61 12.13
CA ALA A 200 4.79 -0.19 12.37
C ALA A 200 4.93 -1.16 13.55
N MET A 201 6.13 -1.68 13.83
CA MET A 201 6.44 -2.48 15.01
C MET A 201 6.61 -1.66 16.31
N GLY A 202 6.61 -0.33 16.21
CA GLY A 202 6.74 0.59 17.34
C GLY A 202 8.17 0.98 17.72
N ALA A 203 9.16 0.73 16.85
CA ALA A 203 10.56 1.07 17.12
C ALA A 203 10.88 2.56 16.96
N PHE A 204 10.06 3.29 16.19
CA PHE A 204 10.13 4.73 16.01
C PHE A 204 8.78 5.34 16.38
N GLU A 205 8.77 6.49 17.07
CA GLU A 205 7.54 7.17 17.50
C GLU A 205 6.72 7.69 16.32
N ASP A 206 7.38 8.34 15.37
CA ASP A 206 6.77 8.94 14.19
C ASP A 206 7.36 8.41 12.88
N LEU A 207 6.54 8.40 11.83
CA LEU A 207 6.98 8.22 10.46
C LEU A 207 7.20 9.62 9.86
N ARG A 208 8.46 10.03 9.75
CA ARG A 208 8.83 11.38 9.30
C ARG A 208 8.32 11.65 7.88
N PHE A 209 8.03 12.90 7.55
CA PHE A 209 7.67 13.30 6.19
C PHE A 209 8.82 12.93 5.21
N PRO A 210 8.54 12.50 3.96
CA PRO A 210 9.54 11.90 3.07
C PRO A 210 10.36 12.93 2.28
N GLU A 211 10.95 13.90 2.98
CA GLU A 211 11.86 14.92 2.41
C GLU A 211 13.29 14.39 2.24
N GLY A 212 13.59 13.26 2.89
CA GLY A 212 14.90 12.63 2.81
C GLY A 212 14.93 11.24 3.43
N ILE A 213 16.10 10.62 3.32
CA ILE A 213 16.33 9.24 3.72
C ILE A 213 16.18 9.03 5.24
N CYS A 214 15.89 7.79 5.61
CA CYS A 214 15.75 7.32 6.97
C CYS A 214 17.08 7.40 7.76
N ASP A 215 17.00 7.36 9.09
CA ASP A 215 18.20 7.14 9.93
C ASP A 215 18.62 5.66 9.80
N VAL A 216 19.44 5.37 8.78
CA VAL A 216 19.96 4.01 8.52
C VAL A 216 20.64 3.41 9.76
N PRO A 217 21.59 4.09 10.43
CA PRO A 217 22.13 3.62 11.71
C PRO A 217 21.07 3.36 12.77
N GLY A 218 20.04 4.21 12.86
CA GLY A 218 18.89 4.03 13.73
C GLY A 218 18.09 2.76 13.43
N CYS A 219 17.81 2.49 12.16
CA CYS A 219 17.10 1.29 11.72
C CYS A 219 17.87 0.02 12.08
N VAL A 220 19.18 -0.02 11.79
CA VAL A 220 20.04 -1.16 12.14
C VAL A 220 20.10 -1.37 13.66
N ARG A 221 20.23 -0.29 14.45
CA ARG A 221 20.20 -0.36 15.92
C ARG A 221 18.86 -0.88 16.44
N ALA A 222 17.75 -0.39 15.90
CA ALA A 222 16.41 -0.79 16.31
C ALA A 222 16.13 -2.27 16.04
N LEU A 223 16.66 -2.81 14.93
CA LEU A 223 16.48 -4.20 14.56
C LEU A 223 17.39 -5.15 15.36
N LYS A 224 18.59 -4.72 15.74
CA LYS A 224 19.58 -5.56 16.43
C LYS A 224 19.06 -6.09 17.77
N GLY A 225 18.92 -7.42 17.86
CA GLY A 225 18.41 -8.09 19.07
C GLY A 225 16.92 -7.89 19.32
N SER A 226 16.20 -7.30 18.37
CA SER A 226 14.75 -7.16 18.41
C SER A 226 14.07 -8.52 18.35
N LYS A 227 12.81 -8.55 18.81
CA LYS A 227 11.90 -9.69 18.70
C LYS A 227 10.61 -9.22 18.04
N PRO A 228 9.83 -10.13 17.45
CA PRO A 228 8.48 -9.80 17.00
C PRO A 228 7.68 -9.12 18.12
N PRO A 229 7.02 -7.98 17.86
CA PRO A 229 6.17 -7.35 18.86
C PRO A 229 4.90 -8.18 19.06
N GLN A 230 4.23 -8.02 20.20
CA GLN A 230 2.94 -8.69 20.44
C GLN A 230 1.82 -8.15 19.54
N ARG A 231 1.93 -6.88 19.15
CA ARG A 231 0.99 -6.18 18.28
C ARG A 231 1.71 -5.12 17.48
N LEU A 232 1.20 -4.84 16.29
CA LEU A 232 1.62 -3.68 15.51
C LEU A 232 0.95 -2.41 16.03
N ARG A 233 1.34 -1.27 15.46
CA ARG A 233 0.61 0.00 15.59
C ARG A 233 -0.87 -0.17 15.24
N PRO A 234 -1.76 0.66 15.81
CA PRO A 234 -3.17 0.66 15.46
C PRO A 234 -3.37 0.80 13.94
N ALA A 235 -4.35 0.05 13.40
CA ALA A 235 -4.69 0.08 11.98
C ALA A 235 -4.94 1.51 11.48
N ALA A 236 -5.65 2.34 12.25
CA ALA A 236 -5.86 3.75 11.96
C ALA A 236 -4.58 4.51 11.58
N GLN A 237 -3.50 4.33 12.36
CA GLN A 237 -2.22 5.02 12.11
C GLN A 237 -1.53 4.52 10.85
N ILE A 238 -1.57 3.20 10.62
CA ILE A 238 -0.99 2.58 9.42
C ILE A 238 -1.74 3.04 8.17
N LEU A 239 -3.08 3.09 8.24
CA LEU A 239 -3.92 3.57 7.15
C LEU A 239 -3.73 5.07 6.90
N ASP A 240 -3.59 5.90 7.95
CA ASP A 240 -3.25 7.33 7.81
C ASP A 240 -1.92 7.50 7.04
N ALA A 241 -0.89 6.72 7.38
CA ALA A 241 0.37 6.72 6.65
C ALA A 241 0.21 6.25 5.20
N LEU A 242 -0.57 5.18 4.96
CA LEU A 242 -0.83 4.66 3.62
C LEU A 242 -1.55 5.70 2.74
N ASP A 243 -2.59 6.36 3.26
CA ASP A 243 -3.38 7.33 2.52
C ASP A 243 -2.52 8.54 2.10
N LEU A 244 -1.65 9.01 3.00
CA LEU A 244 -0.70 10.09 2.71
C LEU A 244 0.32 9.66 1.65
N HIS A 245 1.00 8.51 1.83
CA HIS A 245 2.04 8.07 0.90
C HIS A 245 1.49 7.68 -0.47
N TYR A 246 0.28 7.13 -0.54
CA TYR A 246 -0.41 6.90 -1.81
C TYR A 246 -0.58 8.19 -2.61
N ARG A 247 -1.03 9.27 -1.95
CA ARG A 247 -1.22 10.60 -2.59
C ARG A 247 0.09 11.26 -2.95
N LEU A 248 1.09 11.20 -2.07
CA LEU A 248 2.43 11.71 -2.37
C LEU A 248 3.03 10.97 -3.57
N HIS A 249 2.86 9.65 -3.64
CA HIS A 249 3.37 8.83 -4.73
C HIS A 249 2.67 9.13 -6.05
N TRP A 250 1.36 9.41 -6.01
CA TRP A 250 0.63 9.95 -7.14
C TRP A 250 1.20 11.29 -7.59
N ALA A 251 1.41 12.23 -6.66
CA ALA A 251 1.91 13.57 -7.00
C ALA A 251 3.31 13.54 -7.60
N THR A 252 4.22 12.74 -7.04
CA THR A 252 5.59 12.58 -7.58
C THR A 252 5.57 11.88 -8.94
N THR A 253 4.67 10.93 -9.16
CA THR A 253 4.49 10.27 -10.46
C THR A 253 3.93 11.22 -11.52
N ASP A 254 2.88 11.98 -11.21
CA ASP A 254 2.28 12.96 -12.13
C ASP A 254 3.29 14.05 -12.52
N ALA A 255 4.03 14.58 -11.54
CA ALA A 255 5.07 15.57 -11.78
C ALA A 255 6.17 15.02 -12.73
N ARG A 256 6.64 13.79 -12.48
CA ARG A 256 7.60 13.11 -13.36
C ARG A 256 7.05 12.89 -14.77
N VAL A 257 5.81 12.43 -14.91
CA VAL A 257 5.18 12.19 -16.22
C VAL A 257 5.01 13.49 -17.01
N ARG A 258 4.68 14.59 -16.33
CA ARG A 258 4.52 15.92 -16.96
C ARG A 258 5.83 16.68 -17.16
N GLY A 259 6.94 16.20 -16.59
CA GLY A 259 8.21 16.92 -16.59
C GLY A 259 8.15 18.23 -15.79
N THR A 260 7.35 18.27 -14.73
CA THR A 260 7.23 19.41 -13.82
C THR A 260 7.89 19.08 -12.48
N GLU A 261 8.36 20.10 -11.76
CA GLU A 261 8.85 19.95 -10.39
C GLU A 261 7.71 20.18 -9.39
N LEU A 262 7.79 19.52 -8.23
CA LEU A 262 6.90 19.81 -7.10
C LEU A 262 7.55 20.91 -6.26
N ASP A 263 6.75 21.84 -5.76
CA ASP A 263 7.21 22.92 -4.87
C ASP A 263 7.52 22.41 -3.43
N ALA A 264 7.28 21.13 -3.15
CA ALA A 264 7.56 20.48 -1.88
C ALA A 264 8.87 19.69 -1.96
N ASP A 265 9.67 19.75 -0.89
CA ASP A 265 10.91 18.97 -0.76
C ASP A 265 10.55 17.50 -0.52
N LEU A 266 10.47 16.72 -1.59
CA LEU A 266 10.09 15.31 -1.58
C LEU A 266 11.12 14.49 -2.33
N ASP A 267 11.53 13.37 -1.76
CA ASP A 267 12.31 12.37 -2.47
C ASP A 267 11.37 11.31 -3.08
N PRO A 268 11.24 11.21 -4.42
CA PRO A 268 10.34 10.25 -5.05
C PRO A 268 10.68 8.79 -4.75
N GLY A 269 11.96 8.47 -4.54
CA GLY A 269 12.42 7.13 -4.16
C GLY A 269 11.98 6.76 -2.75
N VAL A 270 12.13 7.70 -1.80
CA VAL A 270 11.60 7.54 -0.44
C VAL A 270 10.10 7.33 -0.44
N VAL A 271 9.36 8.18 -1.16
CA VAL A 271 7.90 8.08 -1.26
C VAL A 271 7.47 6.72 -1.81
N PHE A 272 8.09 6.26 -2.90
CA PHE A 272 7.81 4.97 -3.53
C PHE A 272 8.03 3.79 -2.56
N GLU A 273 9.21 3.68 -1.96
CA GLU A 273 9.55 2.55 -1.07
C GLU A 273 8.65 2.48 0.16
N ARG A 274 8.29 3.64 0.71
CA ARG A 274 7.39 3.69 1.88
C ARG A 274 5.97 3.29 1.51
N HIS A 275 5.46 3.74 0.36
CA HIS A 275 4.17 3.30 -0.16
C HIS A 275 4.18 1.79 -0.46
N TYR A 276 5.25 1.27 -1.05
CA TYR A 276 5.44 -0.17 -1.30
C TYR A 276 5.34 -0.99 -0.01
N ALA A 277 6.07 -0.59 1.03
CA ALA A 277 6.05 -1.26 2.32
C ALA A 277 4.67 -1.18 3.00
N LEU A 278 3.97 -0.04 2.89
CA LEU A 278 2.62 0.12 3.42
C LEU A 278 1.61 -0.78 2.68
N ASN A 279 1.70 -0.87 1.34
CA ASN A 279 0.87 -1.78 0.55
C ASN A 279 1.09 -3.24 0.95
N TRP A 280 2.33 -3.66 1.12
CA TRP A 280 2.64 -5.00 1.61
C TRP A 280 2.07 -5.25 3.01
N LEU A 281 2.24 -4.29 3.91
CA LEU A 281 1.80 -4.37 5.31
C LEU A 281 0.28 -4.49 5.42
N THR A 282 -0.48 -3.80 4.56
CA THR A 282 -1.95 -3.84 4.50
C THR A 282 -2.50 -4.92 3.56
N ARG A 283 -1.65 -5.85 3.09
CA ARG A 283 -2.02 -6.95 2.19
C ARG A 283 -2.71 -6.48 0.90
N PHE A 284 -2.20 -5.41 0.29
CA PHE A 284 -2.69 -4.96 -1.01
C PHE A 284 -2.57 -6.10 -2.04
N GLN A 285 -3.71 -6.52 -2.60
CA GLN A 285 -3.85 -7.70 -3.47
C GLN A 285 -3.31 -9.02 -2.88
N ASP A 286 -3.12 -9.07 -1.56
CA ASP A 286 -2.46 -10.18 -0.84
C ASP A 286 -1.09 -10.59 -1.40
N ALA A 287 -0.42 -9.68 -2.11
CA ALA A 287 0.83 -9.97 -2.81
C ALA A 287 1.99 -10.27 -1.85
N ASP A 288 2.85 -11.20 -2.25
CA ASP A 288 4.15 -11.42 -1.63
C ASP A 288 5.08 -10.23 -1.92
N TRP A 289 6.13 -10.07 -1.11
CA TRP A 289 6.95 -8.84 -1.15
C TRP A 289 7.53 -8.53 -2.54
N ASP A 290 7.87 -9.52 -3.36
CA ASP A 290 8.42 -9.29 -4.72
C ASP A 290 7.36 -8.88 -5.75
N ASP A 291 6.07 -9.10 -5.45
CA ASP A 291 4.94 -8.92 -6.37
C ASP A 291 4.03 -7.74 -5.98
N VAL A 292 4.42 -6.96 -4.97
CA VAL A 292 3.63 -5.80 -4.53
C VAL A 292 3.64 -4.72 -5.60
N GLU A 293 2.45 -4.24 -5.93
CA GLU A 293 2.25 -3.12 -6.84
C GLU A 293 1.93 -1.84 -6.08
N THR A 294 2.27 -0.69 -6.68
CA THR A 294 1.92 0.64 -6.20
C THR A 294 1.24 1.45 -7.32
N PRO A 295 0.03 1.08 -7.76
CA PRO A 295 -0.64 1.78 -8.85
C PRO A 295 -0.92 3.24 -8.46
N THR A 296 -0.29 4.17 -9.17
CA THR A 296 -0.41 5.62 -9.01
C THR A 296 -0.30 6.33 -10.35
#